data_AF-A0A844NVM8-F1
#
_entry.id   AF-A0A844NVM8-F1
#
_cell.length_a   1.000
_cell.length_b   1.000
_cell.length_c   1.000
_cell.angle_alpha   90.00
_cell.angle_beta   90.00
_cell.angle_gamma   90.00
#
_symmetry.space_group_name_H-M   'P 1'
#
loop_
_entity.id
_entity.type
_entity.pdbx_description
1 polymer ?
#
loop_
_entity_poly.entity_id
_entity_poly.type
_entity_poly.pdbx_seq_one_letter_code
_entity_poly.pdbx_strand_id
1 'polypeptide(L)'
;MHVRVVELMVAGVRRPREECLADPGTIGTLSIGDIPIGTAEKRPLHAAQLWERWGTSARRGLLPPLFDVQVLRITPRGLLLRGFQVDTSNRPNTAQHAQEWWAVPIEKPGAA
;
A
#
# COMPACT_ATOMS: atom_id res chain seq x y z
N MET A 1 -11.67 0.79 1.40
CA MET A 1 -11.73 0.53 2.86
C MET A 1 -10.90 1.59 3.57
N HIS A 2 -11.37 2.19 4.67
CA HIS A 2 -10.54 3.13 5.44
C HIS A 2 -9.65 2.35 6.41
N VAL A 3 -8.34 2.61 6.38
CA VAL A 3 -7.35 1.82 7.11
C VAL A 3 -6.23 2.69 7.65
N ARG A 4 -5.56 2.17 8.67
CA ARG A 4 -4.19 2.50 9.03
C ARG A 4 -3.25 1.42 8.46
N VAL A 5 -2.27 1.82 7.66
CA VAL A 5 -1.25 0.92 7.11
C VAL A 5 0.06 1.10 7.86
N VAL A 6 0.67 -0.01 8.27
CA VAL A 6 2.07 -0.05 8.71
C VAL A 6 2.89 -0.82 7.67
N GLU A 7 3.91 -0.19 7.12
CA GLU A 7 4.85 -0.84 6.21
C GLU A 7 5.80 -1.73 7.03
N LEU A 8 5.81 -3.03 6.79
CA LEU A 8 6.63 -3.98 7.53
C LEU A 8 8.02 -4.17 6.90
N MET A 9 8.24 -3.58 5.74
CA MET A 9 9.47 -3.68 4.97
C MET A 9 9.86 -2.30 4.41
N VAL A 10 11.14 -2.08 4.19
CA VAL A 10 11.71 -0.90 3.52
C VAL A 10 12.77 -1.39 2.53
N ALA A 11 12.66 -0.99 1.27
CA ALA A 11 13.53 -1.44 0.18
C ALA A 11 13.81 -2.96 0.18
N GLY A 12 12.79 -3.79 0.46
CA GLY A 12 12.92 -5.25 0.46
C GLY A 12 13.50 -5.85 1.74
N VAL A 13 13.83 -5.03 2.73
CA VAL A 13 14.36 -5.47 4.02
C VAL A 13 13.26 -5.42 5.08
N ARG A 14 13.14 -6.49 5.87
CA ARG A 14 12.19 -6.56 6.98
C ARG A 14 12.56 -5.55 8.07
N ARG A 15 11.61 -4.73 8.48
CA ARG A 15 11.78 -3.83 9.63
C ARG A 15 11.76 -4.61 10.94
N PRO A 16 12.53 -4.18 11.96
CA PRO A 16 12.42 -4.73 13.31
C PRO A 16 10.98 -4.65 13.84
N ARG A 17 10.60 -5.65 14.65
CA ARG A 17 9.24 -5.75 15.19
C ARG A 17 8.87 -4.55 16.06
N GLU A 18 9.80 -4.10 16.89
CA GLU A 18 9.59 -2.98 17.82
C GLU A 18 9.30 -1.68 17.07
N GLU A 19 10.02 -1.40 16.00
CA GLU A 19 9.77 -0.25 15.13
C GLU A 19 8.39 -0.33 14.48
N CYS A 20 8.00 -1.50 13.95
CA CYS A 20 6.67 -1.69 13.37
C CYS A 20 5.53 -1.47 14.40
N LEU A 21 5.76 -1.82 15.66
CA LEU A 21 4.77 -1.66 16.72
C LEU A 21 4.66 -0.22 17.21
N ALA A 22 5.78 0.52 17.20
CA ALA A 22 5.82 1.94 17.54
C ALA A 22 5.33 2.85 16.40
N ASP A 23 5.29 2.33 15.17
CA ASP A 23 4.85 3.07 13.99
C ASP A 23 3.37 3.49 14.10
N PRO A 24 3.05 4.80 14.08
CA PRO A 24 1.67 5.27 14.11
C PRO A 24 0.88 4.88 12.86
N GLY A 25 1.57 4.46 11.78
CA GLY A 25 1.01 4.07 10.50
C GLY A 25 0.51 5.25 9.67
N THR A 26 0.33 4.99 8.38
CA THR A 26 -0.28 5.95 7.44
C THR A 26 -1.77 5.66 7.32
N ILE A 27 -2.60 6.66 7.62
CA ILE A 27 -4.06 6.54 7.53
C ILE A 27 -4.53 6.97 6.14
N GLY A 28 -5.39 6.17 5.52
CA GLY A 28 -5.91 6.46 4.20
C GLY A 28 -7.05 5.56 3.78
N THR A 29 -7.53 5.75 2.56
CA THR A 29 -8.44 4.84 1.88
C THR A 29 -7.60 3.85 1.07
N LEU A 30 -7.70 2.58 1.44
CA LEU A 30 -7.14 1.47 0.69
C LEU A 30 -8.10 1.03 -0.41
N SER A 31 -7.57 0.95 -1.63
CA SER A 31 -8.19 0.31 -2.78
C SER A 31 -7.30 -0.82 -3.26
N ILE A 32 -7.87 -2.00 -3.46
CA ILE A 32 -7.21 -3.16 -4.07
C ILE A 32 -8.01 -3.51 -5.32
N GLY A 33 -7.34 -3.64 -6.45
CA GLY A 33 -7.98 -3.98 -7.71
C GLY A 33 -7.07 -3.77 -8.89
N ASP A 34 -7.63 -4.01 -10.07
CA ASP A 34 -6.90 -3.86 -11.31
C ASP A 34 -6.83 -2.39 -11.69
N ILE A 35 -5.61 -1.89 -11.87
CA ILE A 35 -5.38 -0.54 -12.37
C ILE A 35 -5.07 -0.60 -13.87
N PRO A 36 -5.75 0.23 -14.69
CA PRO A 36 -5.45 0.35 -16.10
C PRO A 36 -4.12 1.10 -16.24
N ILE A 37 -3.02 0.37 -16.23
CA ILE A 37 -1.70 0.90 -16.57
C ILE A 37 -1.43 0.57 -18.02
N GLY A 38 -0.97 1.57 -18.78
CA GLY A 38 -0.42 1.41 -20.12
C GLY A 38 0.92 0.67 -20.11
N THR A 39 0.98 -0.52 -19.52
CA THR A 39 2.12 -1.41 -19.65
C THR A 39 2.17 -1.90 -21.10
N ALA A 40 3.37 -2.15 -21.62
CA ALA A 40 3.57 -2.62 -23.00
C ALA A 40 2.74 -3.88 -23.35
N GLU A 41 2.33 -4.64 -22.32
CA GLU A 41 1.59 -5.89 -22.44
C GLU A 41 0.06 -5.75 -22.37
N LYS A 42 -0.48 -4.53 -22.14
CA LYS A 42 -1.93 -4.25 -22.01
C LYS A 42 -2.67 -5.10 -20.96
N ARG A 43 -1.94 -5.72 -20.04
CA ARG A 43 -2.52 -6.49 -18.93
C ARG A 43 -2.86 -5.54 -17.78
N PRO A 44 -4.08 -5.61 -17.22
CA PRO A 44 -4.38 -4.91 -15.98
C PRO A 44 -3.41 -5.37 -14.89
N LEU A 45 -2.77 -4.42 -14.21
CA LEU A 45 -1.91 -4.73 -13.07
C LEU A 45 -2.76 -4.74 -11.81
N HIS A 46 -2.72 -5.84 -11.06
CA HIS A 46 -3.42 -5.93 -9.80
C HIS A 46 -2.62 -5.18 -8.72
N ALA A 47 -3.20 -4.14 -8.13
CA ALA A 47 -2.45 -3.27 -7.23
C ALA A 47 -3.24 -2.89 -5.98
N ALA A 48 -2.51 -2.64 -4.89
CA ALA A 48 -3.01 -1.96 -3.71
C ALA A 48 -2.50 -0.53 -3.67
N GLN A 49 -3.43 0.42 -3.50
CA GLN A 49 -3.16 1.85 -3.44
C GLN A 49 -3.74 2.40 -2.14
N LEU A 50 -2.90 3.09 -1.37
CA LEU A 50 -3.34 3.91 -0.24
C LEU A 50 -3.43 5.36 -0.69
N TRP A 51 -4.61 5.96 -0.56
CA TRP A 51 -4.86 7.32 -1.02
C TRP A 51 -5.81 8.07 -0.10
N GLU A 52 -5.80 9.39 -0.20
CA GLU A 52 -6.79 10.25 0.41
C GLU A 52 -7.47 11.14 -0.64
N ARG A 53 -8.63 11.68 -0.29
CA ARG A 53 -9.31 12.65 -1.14
C ARG A 53 -8.55 13.97 -1.05
N TRP A 54 -8.14 14.51 -2.19
CA TRP A 54 -7.49 15.80 -2.31
C TRP A 54 -8.42 16.78 -3.02
N GLY A 55 -8.96 17.75 -2.27
CA GLY A 55 -9.99 18.66 -2.78
C GLY A 55 -11.30 17.95 -3.10
N THR A 56 -11.99 18.39 -4.16
CA THR A 56 -13.33 17.89 -4.50
C THR A 56 -13.31 16.57 -5.27
N SER A 57 -12.34 16.35 -6.15
CA SER A 57 -12.38 15.22 -7.10
C SER A 57 -11.08 14.43 -7.22
N ALA A 58 -9.95 14.94 -6.73
CA ALA A 58 -8.67 14.27 -6.91
C ALA A 58 -8.40 13.23 -5.80
N ARG A 59 -7.60 12.22 -6.13
CA ARG A 59 -7.03 11.26 -5.18
C ARG A 59 -5.53 11.53 -5.08
N ARG A 60 -5.02 11.70 -3.87
CA ARG A 60 -3.59 11.81 -3.60
C ARG A 60 -3.09 10.47 -3.05
N GLY A 61 -2.13 9.86 -3.72
CA GLY A 61 -1.44 8.66 -3.21
C GLY A 61 -0.62 9.00 -1.97
N LEU A 62 -0.74 8.18 -0.93
CA LEU A 62 -0.06 8.35 0.35
C LEU A 62 1.18 7.46 0.49
N LEU A 63 1.17 6.31 -0.18
CA LEU A 63 2.31 5.38 -0.25
C LEU A 63 2.52 4.95 -1.70
N PRO A 64 3.74 4.55 -2.08
CA PRO A 64 3.98 3.89 -3.36
C PRO A 64 3.08 2.66 -3.49
N PRO A 65 2.43 2.43 -4.66
CA PRO A 65 1.54 1.30 -4.83
C PRO A 65 2.27 -0.03 -4.70
N LEU A 66 1.59 -1.03 -4.10
CA LEU A 66 2.01 -2.42 -4.20
C LEU A 66 1.45 -3.00 -5.51
N PHE A 67 2.33 -3.33 -6.45
CA PHE A 67 2.00 -4.06 -7.66
C PHE A 67 2.01 -5.57 -7.42
N ASP A 68 1.27 -6.30 -8.25
CA ASP A 68 1.02 -7.74 -8.13
C ASP A 68 0.64 -8.15 -6.70
N VAL A 69 -0.24 -7.34 -6.11
CA VAL A 69 -0.56 -7.47 -4.69
C VAL A 69 -1.28 -8.79 -4.40
N GLN A 70 -0.90 -9.42 -3.30
CA GLN A 70 -1.52 -10.63 -2.78
C GLN A 70 -1.92 -10.39 -1.32
N VAL A 71 -3.09 -10.91 -0.95
CA VAL A 71 -3.52 -10.98 0.44
C VAL A 71 -2.92 -12.23 1.06
N LEU A 72 -1.91 -12.08 1.89
CA LEU A 72 -1.24 -13.20 2.56
C LEU A 72 -2.04 -13.70 3.77
N ARG A 73 -2.72 -12.79 4.47
CA ARG A 73 -3.49 -13.14 5.66
C ARG A 73 -4.65 -12.18 5.89
N ILE A 74 -5.78 -12.73 6.31
CA ILE A 74 -6.94 -11.99 6.79
C ILE A 74 -7.14 -12.36 8.26
N THR A 75 -7.32 -11.35 9.11
CA THR A 75 -7.66 -11.54 10.53
C THR A 75 -8.76 -10.54 10.91
N PRO A 76 -9.45 -10.73 12.05
CA PRO A 76 -10.38 -9.72 12.56
C PRO A 76 -9.74 -8.34 12.79
N ARG A 77 -8.41 -8.27 12.96
CA ARG A 77 -7.66 -7.02 13.19
C ARG A 77 -7.17 -6.35 11.91
N GLY A 78 -7.25 -7.02 10.76
CA GLY A 78 -6.77 -6.47 9.49
C GLY A 78 -6.20 -7.48 8.51
N LEU A 79 -5.58 -6.93 7.47
CA LEU A 79 -5.08 -7.62 6.29
C LEU A 79 -3.56 -7.50 6.20
N LEU A 80 -2.89 -8.62 5.97
CA LEU A 80 -1.48 -8.63 5.57
C LEU A 80 -1.42 -8.70 4.04
N LEU A 81 -0.89 -7.65 3.43
CA LEU A 81 -0.71 -7.56 1.99
C LEU A 81 0.78 -7.69 1.66
N ARG A 82 1.08 -8.31 0.52
CA ARG A 82 2.42 -8.34 -0.06
C ARG A 82 2.35 -7.99 -1.54
N GLY A 83 3.32 -7.24 -2.03
CA GLY A 83 3.47 -6.96 -3.46
C GLY A 83 4.84 -6.38 -3.73
N PHE A 84 5.00 -5.75 -4.90
CA PHE A 84 6.24 -5.08 -5.28
C PHE A 84 6.05 -3.56 -5.31
N GLN A 85 6.96 -2.82 -4.68
CA GLN A 85 7.09 -1.38 -4.89
C GLN A 85 8.27 -1.11 -5.81
N VAL A 86 8.09 -0.14 -6.69
CA VAL A 86 9.12 0.35 -7.60
C VAL A 86 9.89 1.46 -6.88
N ASP A 87 11.19 1.27 -6.69
CA ASP A 87 12.10 2.28 -6.22
C ASP A 87 12.72 3.02 -7.41
N THR A 88 12.50 4.34 -7.45
CA THR A 88 13.02 5.24 -8.49
C THR A 88 14.06 6.22 -7.96
N SER A 89 14.46 6.08 -6.70
CA SER A 89 15.45 6.95 -6.05
C SER A 89 16.83 6.89 -6.72
N ASN A 90 17.19 5.74 -7.29
CA ASN A 90 18.53 5.47 -7.81
C ASN A 90 18.56 5.38 -9.34
N ARG A 91 18.15 6.46 -10.02
CA ARG A 91 18.20 6.51 -11.49
C ARG A 91 19.65 6.36 -12.00
N PRO A 92 19.90 5.55 -13.05
CA PRO A 92 18.94 5.00 -14.02
C PRO A 92 18.37 3.62 -13.67
N ASN A 93 18.77 3.01 -12.55
CA ASN A 93 18.37 1.65 -12.21
C ASN A 93 17.10 1.67 -11.36
N THR A 94 15.96 1.47 -12.02
CA THR A 94 14.69 1.21 -11.35
C THR A 94 14.77 -0.16 -10.67
N ALA A 95 14.79 -0.18 -9.33
CA ALA A 95 14.75 -1.41 -8.56
C ALA A 95 13.30 -1.75 -8.18
N GLN A 96 13.00 -3.04 -8.07
CA GLN A 96 11.73 -3.50 -7.52
C GLN A 96 11.98 -4.30 -6.26
N HIS A 97 11.26 -3.95 -5.20
CA HIS A 97 11.42 -4.59 -3.92
C HIS A 97 10.11 -5.21 -3.49
N ALA A 98 10.17 -6.45 -2.98
CA ALA A 98 9.05 -7.06 -2.29
C ALA A 98 8.78 -6.28 -1.00
N GLN A 99 7.51 -5.98 -0.75
CA GLN A 99 7.08 -5.12 0.34
C GLN A 99 5.84 -5.70 0.98
N GLU A 100 5.66 -5.41 2.27
CA GLU A 100 4.52 -5.89 3.05
C GLU A 100 3.84 -4.77 3.81
N TRP A 101 2.51 -4.76 3.74
CA TRP A 101 1.67 -3.81 4.47
C TRP A 101 0.77 -4.55 5.44
N TRP A 102 0.76 -4.09 6.69
CA TRP A 102 -0.25 -4.44 7.67
C TRP A 102 -1.35 -3.38 7.65
N ALA A 103 -2.48 -3.70 7.01
CA ALA A 103 -3.62 -2.80 6.87
C ALA A 103 -4.68 -3.10 7.92
N VAL A 104 -4.81 -2.21 8.90
CA VAL A 104 -5.77 -2.28 10.00
C VAL A 104 -7.00 -1.43 9.65
N PRO A 105 -8.21 -2.00 9.53
CA PRO A 105 -9.43 -1.23 9.38
C PRO A 105 -9.62 -0.28 10.56
N ILE A 106 -10.01 0.96 10.27
CA ILE A 106 -10.35 1.97 11.27
C ILE A 106 -11.65 2.66 10.88
N GLU A 107 -12.35 3.21 11.87
CA GLU A 107 -13.55 4.00 11.62
C GLU A 107 -13.20 5.26 10.84
N LYS A 108 -14.05 5.59 9.85
CA LYS A 108 -13.88 6.83 9.09
C LYS A 108 -14.48 7.98 9.91
N PRO A 109 -13.74 9.07 10.16
CA PRO A 109 -14.29 10.24 10.84
C PRO A 109 -15.51 10.77 10.07
N GLY A 110 -16.64 10.97 10.77
CA GLY A 110 -17.88 11.51 10.20
C GLY A 110 -18.83 10.49 9.56
N ALA A 111 -18.66 9.19 9.85
CA ALA A 111 -19.65 8.16 9.54
C ALA A 111 -20.56 7.90 10.76
N ALA A 112 -21.35 8.90 11.15
CA ALA A 112 -22.45 8.80 12.10
C ALA A 112 -23.71 9.41 11.48
#